data_AF-A0A7Z9IWR8-F1
#
_entry.id   AF-A0A7Z9IWR8-F1
#
_cell.length_a   1.000
_cell.length_b   1.000
_cell.length_c   1.000
_cell.angle_alpha   90.00
_cell.angle_beta   90.00
_cell.angle_gamma   90.00
#
_symmetry.space_group_name_H-M   'P 1'
#
loop_
_entity.id
_entity.type
_entity.pdbx_description
1 polymer ?
#
loop_
_entity_poly.entity_id
_entity_poly.type
_entity_poly.pdbx_seq_one_letter_code
_entity_poly.pdbx_strand_id
1 'polypeptide(L)'
;MNNRGVEVGRWGFAAVGPIYGVIAGVTMGGALMLAPFFLGAGLVGSQIIAMTAAMGVTLNITKVIVFGASPLLNFPLICVGLILGLCTIPAAYAGRWILQRTSIRVHTILVEVVILAGAAFFFSQGLGGFF
;
A
#
# COMPACT_ATOMS: atom_id res chain seq x y z
N MET A 1 -11.81 9.93 28.52
CA MET A 1 -12.84 9.22 27.73
C MET A 1 -13.66 10.28 27.01
N ASN A 2 -13.38 10.55 25.73
CA ASN A 2 -14.06 11.60 24.96
C ASN A 2 -14.62 10.97 23.67
N ASN A 3 -15.95 10.79 23.65
CA ASN A 3 -16.72 10.14 22.61
C ASN A 3 -16.98 11.10 21.44
N ARG A 4 -15.99 11.30 20.56
CA ARG A 4 -16.26 11.83 19.22
C ARG A 4 -16.11 10.70 18.21
N GLY A 5 -17.05 9.76 18.29
CA GLY A 5 -17.26 8.77 17.25
C GLY A 5 -17.75 9.50 16.01
N VAL A 6 -16.82 9.94 15.17
CA VAL A 6 -17.11 10.13 13.76
C VAL A 6 -17.36 8.72 13.24
N GLU A 7 -18.59 8.24 13.39
CA GLU A 7 -19.05 7.05 12.70
C GLU A 7 -18.95 7.38 11.22
N VAL A 8 -17.86 6.93 10.60
CA VAL A 8 -17.72 6.99 9.15
C VAL A 8 -18.86 6.10 8.65
N GLY A 9 -19.95 6.75 8.20
CA GLY A 9 -21.14 6.04 7.77
C GLY A 9 -20.75 4.96 6.77
N ARG A 10 -21.46 3.83 6.77
CA ARG A 10 -21.21 2.69 5.87
C ARG A 10 -20.96 3.12 4.41
N TRP A 11 -21.59 4.21 3.97
CA TRP A 11 -21.38 4.86 2.68
C TRP A 11 -20.00 5.51 2.49
N GLY A 12 -19.42 6.14 3.51
CA GLY A 12 -18.06 6.68 3.47
C GLY A 12 -17.01 5.58 3.35
N PHE A 13 -17.19 4.46 4.06
CA PHE A 13 -16.35 3.27 3.89
C PHE A 13 -16.50 2.65 2.49
N ALA A 14 -17.73 2.58 1.96
CA ALA A 14 -17.99 2.04 0.63
C ALA A 14 -17.41 2.94 -0.50
N ALA A 15 -17.46 4.26 -0.35
CA ALA A 15 -16.94 5.22 -1.32
C ALA A 15 -15.41 5.26 -1.36
N VAL A 16 -14.73 4.98 -0.24
CA VAL A 16 -13.26 4.96 -0.16
C VAL A 16 -12.66 3.78 -0.90
N GLY A 17 -13.35 2.63 -0.98
CA GLY A 17 -12.88 1.44 -1.69
C GLY A 17 -12.49 1.70 -3.16
N PRO A 18 -13.38 2.25 -4.01
CA PRO A 18 -13.07 2.59 -5.39
C PRO A 18 -11.93 3.60 -5.53
N ILE A 19 -11.94 4.67 -4.71
CA ILE A 19 -10.92 5.72 -4.74
C ILE A 19 -9.55 5.13 -4.40
N TYR A 20 -9.50 4.33 -3.33
CA TYR A 20 -8.29 3.62 -2.92
C TYR A 20 -7.83 2.62 -3.98
N GLY A 21 -8.76 1.90 -4.63
CA GLY A 21 -8.46 0.98 -5.73
C GLY A 21 -7.76 1.66 -6.90
N VAL A 22 -8.21 2.86 -7.29
CA VAL A 22 -7.56 3.68 -8.31
C VAL A 22 -6.15 4.07 -7.85
N ILE A 23 -6.01 4.66 -6.67
CA ILE A 23 -4.71 5.11 -6.14
C ILE A 23 -3.71 3.94 -6.01
N ALA A 24 -4.15 2.82 -5.46
CA ALA A 24 -3.34 1.60 -5.33
C ALA A 24 -3.03 0.93 -6.67
N GLY A 25 -3.79 1.25 -7.72
CA GLY A 25 -3.51 0.88 -9.10
C GLY A 25 -2.36 1.67 -9.70
N VAL A 26 -2.31 2.99 -9.47
CA VAL A 26 -1.34 3.90 -10.10
C VAL A 26 -0.08 4.14 -9.26
N THR A 27 -0.12 3.91 -7.95
CA THR A 27 0.97 4.28 -7.03
C THR A 27 1.51 3.09 -6.24
N MET A 28 2.85 2.97 -6.12
CA MET A 28 3.53 1.92 -5.33
C MET A 28 3.45 2.11 -3.80
N GLY A 29 2.57 2.99 -3.29
CA GLY A 29 2.53 3.38 -1.87
C GLY A 29 1.13 3.68 -1.32
N GLY A 30 0.06 3.36 -2.05
CA GLY A 30 -1.32 3.70 -1.65
C GLY A 30 -1.69 3.24 -0.24
N ALA A 31 -1.19 2.08 0.20
CA ALA A 31 -1.50 1.49 1.50
C ALA A 31 -1.13 2.37 2.71
N LEU A 32 -0.19 3.31 2.56
CA LEU A 32 0.19 4.25 3.63
C LEU A 32 -0.95 5.19 4.03
N MET A 33 -1.89 5.47 3.11
CA MET A 33 -3.07 6.29 3.40
C MET A 33 -4.14 5.55 4.23
N LEU A 34 -4.16 4.22 4.21
CA LEU A 34 -5.15 3.43 4.93
C LEU A 34 -4.97 3.50 6.46
N ALA A 35 -3.73 3.60 6.93
CA ALA A 35 -3.43 3.67 8.36
C ALA A 35 -4.10 4.87 9.06
N PRO A 36 -3.89 6.14 8.63
CA PRO A 36 -4.57 7.28 9.24
C PRO A 36 -6.09 7.26 8.99
N PHE A 37 -6.56 6.69 7.87
CA PHE A 37 -7.99 6.54 7.59
C PHE A 37 -8.68 5.59 8.58
N PHE A 38 -8.12 4.40 8.80
CA PHE A 38 -8.68 3.43 9.75
C PHE A 38 -8.59 3.92 11.20
N LEU A 39 -7.50 4.60 11.57
CA LEU A 39 -7.38 5.25 12.87
C LEU A 39 -8.43 6.36 13.06
N GLY A 40 -8.65 7.19 12.04
CA GLY A 40 -9.71 8.21 12.04
C GLY A 40 -11.11 7.62 12.09
N ALA A 41 -11.30 6.41 11.55
CA ALA A 41 -12.54 5.65 11.62
C ALA A 41 -12.75 4.89 12.93
N GLY A 42 -11.81 4.98 13.88
CA GLY A 42 -11.91 4.35 15.20
C GLY A 42 -11.45 2.88 15.25
N LEU A 43 -10.90 2.32 14.16
CA LEU A 43 -10.28 1.01 14.21
C LEU A 43 -8.90 1.14 14.86
N VAL A 44 -8.60 0.31 15.86
CA VAL A 44 -7.30 0.28 16.54
C VAL A 44 -6.78 -1.15 16.68
N GLY A 45 -5.44 -1.29 16.70
CA GLY A 45 -4.77 -2.57 16.94
C GLY A 45 -5.08 -3.64 15.88
N SER A 46 -5.61 -4.78 16.32
CA SER A 46 -5.87 -5.96 15.48
C SER A 46 -6.80 -5.67 14.29
N GLN A 47 -7.78 -4.77 14.48
CA GLN A 47 -8.78 -4.44 13.45
C GLN A 47 -8.14 -3.77 12.22
N ILE A 48 -7.14 -2.91 12.43
CA ILE A 48 -6.39 -2.26 11.33
C ILE A 48 -5.62 -3.31 10.52
N ILE A 49 -4.98 -4.25 11.21
CA ILE A 49 -4.17 -5.29 10.57
C ILE A 49 -5.07 -6.21 9.74
N ALA A 50 -6.22 -6.61 10.29
CA ALA A 50 -7.20 -7.42 9.59
C ALA A 50 -7.74 -6.71 8.34
N MET A 51 -8.12 -5.44 8.46
CA MET A 51 -8.66 -4.68 7.33
C MET A 51 -7.60 -4.44 6.24
N THR A 52 -6.37 -4.13 6.63
CA THR A 52 -5.25 -3.94 5.69
C THR A 52 -4.93 -5.24 4.96
N ALA A 53 -4.95 -6.38 5.65
CA ALA A 53 -4.78 -7.69 5.03
C ALA A 53 -5.93 -8.01 4.07
N ALA A 54 -7.18 -7.79 4.48
CA ALA A 54 -8.35 -8.00 3.63
C ALA A 54 -8.29 -7.14 2.36
N MET A 55 -8.03 -5.83 2.49
CA MET A 55 -7.86 -4.94 1.35
C MET A 55 -6.69 -5.35 0.45
N GLY A 56 -5.55 -5.75 1.02
CA GLY A 56 -4.40 -6.24 0.28
C GLY A 56 -4.74 -7.48 -0.55
N VAL A 57 -5.41 -8.45 0.04
CA VAL A 57 -5.86 -9.67 -0.66
C VAL A 57 -6.85 -9.32 -1.77
N THR A 58 -7.86 -8.49 -1.49
CA THR A 58 -8.84 -8.06 -2.49
C THR A 58 -8.16 -7.38 -3.67
N LEU A 59 -7.24 -6.43 -3.43
CA LEU A 59 -6.52 -5.74 -4.51
C LEU A 59 -5.67 -6.68 -5.36
N ASN A 60 -4.96 -7.62 -4.72
CA ASN A 60 -4.13 -8.58 -5.46
C ASN A 60 -5.00 -9.52 -6.30
N ILE A 61 -6.13 -9.99 -5.78
CA ILE A 61 -7.10 -10.79 -6.54
C ILE A 61 -7.64 -9.98 -7.73
N THR A 62 -8.05 -8.73 -7.49
CA THR A 62 -8.53 -7.86 -8.57
C THR A 62 -7.47 -7.66 -9.64
N LYS A 63 -6.20 -7.43 -9.28
CA LYS A 63 -5.08 -7.34 -10.23
C LYS A 63 -4.92 -8.64 -11.02
N VAL A 64 -4.96 -9.79 -10.37
CA VAL A 64 -4.88 -11.09 -11.05
C VAL A 64 -6.03 -11.28 -12.04
N ILE A 65 -7.25 -10.87 -11.71
CA ILE A 65 -8.41 -10.97 -12.62
C ILE A 65 -8.24 -10.01 -13.81
N VAL A 66 -7.93 -8.74 -13.54
CA VAL A 66 -7.85 -7.69 -14.57
C VAL A 66 -6.68 -7.93 -15.53
N PHE A 67 -5.50 -8.24 -15.00
CA PHE A 67 -4.34 -8.58 -15.81
C PHE A 67 -4.45 -9.98 -16.43
N GLY A 68 -5.12 -10.91 -15.75
CA GLY A 68 -5.35 -12.27 -16.23
C GLY A 68 -6.29 -12.35 -17.43
N ALA A 69 -7.29 -11.47 -17.50
CA ALA A 69 -8.21 -11.37 -18.64
C ALA A 69 -7.61 -10.61 -19.84
N SER A 70 -6.44 -9.99 -19.67
CA SER A 70 -5.81 -9.21 -20.73
C SER A 70 -4.94 -10.11 -21.63
N PRO A 71 -5.00 -9.96 -22.97
CA PRO A 71 -4.10 -10.66 -23.90
C PRO A 71 -2.61 -10.28 -23.73
N LEU A 72 -2.32 -9.33 -22.85
CA LEU A 72 -0.99 -8.96 -22.38
C LEU A 72 -0.31 -10.06 -21.53
N LEU A 73 -1.09 -11.03 -21.03
CA LEU A 73 -0.59 -12.12 -20.18
C LEU A 73 0.02 -13.24 -21.02
N ASN A 74 1.27 -13.05 -21.45
CA ASN A 74 2.07 -14.10 -22.09
C ASN A 74 2.57 -15.13 -21.06
N PHE A 75 2.83 -16.36 -21.49
CA PHE A 75 3.43 -17.44 -20.66
C PHE A 75 4.66 -16.99 -19.84
N PRO A 76 5.63 -16.23 -20.38
CA PRO A 76 6.72 -15.65 -19.60
C PRO A 76 6.28 -14.74 -18.45
N LEU A 77 5.21 -13.95 -18.60
CA LEU A 77 4.71 -13.09 -17.51
C LEU A 77 4.12 -13.91 -16.37
N ILE A 78 3.51 -15.06 -16.66
CA ILE A 78 3.00 -15.98 -15.64
C ILE A 78 4.17 -16.57 -14.84
N CYS A 79 5.24 -16.99 -15.50
CA CYS A 79 6.45 -17.47 -14.82
C CYS A 79 7.08 -16.39 -13.93
N VAL A 80 7.20 -15.16 -14.44
CA VAL A 80 7.72 -14.02 -13.65
C VAL A 80 6.80 -13.71 -12.47
N GLY A 81 5.47 -13.77 -12.67
CA GLY A 81 4.48 -13.58 -11.61
C GLY A 81 4.57 -14.64 -10.51
N LEU A 82 4.80 -15.90 -10.86
CA LEU A 82 5.03 -16.98 -9.89
C LEU A 82 6.33 -16.77 -9.11
N ILE A 83 7.42 -16.42 -9.78
CA ILE A 83 8.70 -16.13 -9.13
C ILE A 83 8.56 -14.93 -8.19
N LEU A 84 7.93 -13.85 -8.64
CA LEU A 84 7.63 -12.68 -7.81
C LEU A 84 6.76 -13.04 -6.61
N GLY A 85 5.72 -13.84 -6.81
CA GLY A 85 4.86 -14.32 -5.72
C GLY A 85 5.64 -15.10 -4.68
N LEU A 86 6.51 -16.02 -5.11
CA LEU A 86 7.40 -16.78 -4.23
C LEU A 86 8.41 -15.87 -3.49
N CYS A 87 8.92 -14.83 -4.14
CA CYS A 87 9.79 -13.83 -3.51
C CYS A 87 9.04 -12.91 -2.53
N THR A 88 7.74 -12.69 -2.73
CA THR A 88 6.94 -11.78 -1.89
C THR A 88 6.73 -12.32 -0.48
N ILE A 89 6.61 -13.65 -0.33
CA ILE A 89 6.44 -14.32 0.97
C ILE A 89 7.62 -14.04 1.93
N PRO A 90 8.89 -14.32 1.57
CA PRO A 90 10.02 -14.00 2.43
C PRO A 90 10.23 -12.49 2.56
N ALA A 91 9.91 -11.68 1.53
CA ALA A 91 10.00 -10.23 1.63
C ALA A 91 9.05 -9.65 2.69
N ALA A 92 7.81 -10.14 2.76
CA ALA A 92 6.84 -9.72 3.77
C ALA A 92 7.26 -10.12 5.18
N TYR A 93 7.84 -11.32 5.33
CA TYR A 93 8.34 -11.80 6.61
C TYR A 93 9.57 -11.01 7.07
N ALA A 94 10.54 -10.79 6.17
CA ALA A 94 11.72 -9.97 6.42
C ALA A 94 11.34 -8.53 6.81
N GLY A 95 10.36 -7.94 6.12
CA GLY A 95 9.82 -6.62 6.44
C GLY A 95 9.23 -6.56 7.85
N ARG A 96 8.40 -7.53 8.23
CA ARG A 96 7.88 -7.61 9.61
C ARG A 96 9.01 -7.78 10.64
N TRP A 97 9.99 -8.62 10.35
CA TRP A 97 11.10 -8.88 11.25
C TRP A 97 11.97 -7.64 11.47
N ILE A 98 12.27 -6.90 10.40
CA ILE A 98 12.96 -5.61 10.46
C ILE A 98 12.15 -4.58 11.25
N LEU A 99 10.85 -4.45 10.98
CA LEU A 99 9.98 -3.53 11.70
C LEU A 99 9.95 -3.81 13.21
N GLN A 100 9.89 -5.08 13.61
CA GLN A 100 9.86 -5.47 15.02
C GLN A 100 11.18 -5.21 15.76
N ARG A 101 12.31 -5.18 15.02
CA ARG A 101 13.65 -4.94 15.58
C ARG A 101 14.07 -3.47 15.54
N THR A 102 13.31 -2.60 14.90
CA THR A 102 13.71 -1.21 14.64
C THR A 102 13.13 -0.26 15.68
N SER A 103 14.01 0.51 16.35
CA SER A 103 13.62 1.58 17.29
C SER A 103 12.96 2.76 16.58
N ILE A 104 12.01 3.45 17.23
CA ILE A 104 11.18 4.52 16.66
C ILE A 104 12.01 5.62 15.94
N ARG A 105 13.23 5.88 16.43
CA ARG A 105 14.14 6.90 15.88
C ARG A 105 14.68 6.52 14.49
N VAL A 106 14.95 5.24 14.27
CA VAL A 106 15.42 4.73 12.97
C VAL A 106 14.27 4.74 11.96
N HIS A 107 13.03 4.48 12.41
CA HIS A 107 11.87 4.58 11.55
C HIS A 107 11.66 6.00 11.02
N THR A 108 11.77 7.02 11.88
CA THR A 108 11.67 8.44 11.46
C THR A 108 12.74 8.80 10.42
N ILE A 109 14.01 8.45 10.69
CA ILE A 109 15.12 8.75 9.77
C ILE A 109 14.93 8.06 8.42
N LEU A 110 14.47 6.79 8.41
CA LEU A 110 14.21 6.06 7.17
C LEU A 110 13.13 6.75 6.33
N VAL A 111 12.04 7.17 6.96
CA VAL A 111 10.94 7.87 6.29
C VAL A 111 11.42 9.21 5.74
N GLU A 112 12.18 9.99 6.49
CA GLU A 112 12.76 11.26 6.02
C GLU A 112 13.69 11.06 4.81
N VAL A 113 14.56 10.05 4.85
CA VAL A 113 15.46 9.73 3.73
C VAL A 113 14.67 9.34 2.48
N VAL A 114 13.62 8.54 2.61
CA VAL A 114 12.75 8.16 1.48
C VAL A 114 12.02 9.38 0.92
N ILE A 115 11.55 10.29 1.77
CA ILE A 115 10.90 11.53 1.33
C ILE A 115 11.90 12.41 0.58
N LEU A 116 13.11 12.59 1.10
CA LEU A 116 14.16 13.39 0.45
C LEU A 116 14.60 12.77 -0.88
N ALA A 117 14.76 11.45 -0.94
CA ALA A 117 15.09 10.74 -2.17
C ALA A 117 13.97 10.86 -3.22
N GLY A 118 12.70 10.72 -2.79
CA GLY A 118 11.53 10.92 -3.64
C GLY A 118 11.43 12.36 -4.15
N ALA A 119 11.67 13.35 -3.30
CA ALA A 119 11.69 14.75 -3.66
C ALA A 119 12.82 15.06 -4.66
N ALA A 120 14.02 14.52 -4.45
CA ALA A 120 15.15 14.70 -5.36
C ALA A 120 14.88 14.07 -6.74
N PHE A 121 14.30 12.87 -6.78
CA PHE A 121 13.92 12.21 -8.03
C PHE A 121 12.81 12.96 -8.78
N PHE A 122 11.83 13.49 -8.04
CA PHE A 122 10.78 14.33 -8.64
C PHE A 122 11.36 15.62 -9.22
N PHE A 123 12.30 16.25 -8.50
CA PHE A 123 12.94 17.48 -8.95
C PHE A 123 13.82 17.24 -10.19
N SER A 124 14.53 16.12 -10.28
CA SER A 124 15.33 15.77 -11.46
C SER A 124 14.48 15.47 -12.68
N GLN A 125 13.37 14.72 -12.52
CA GLN A 125 12.39 14.50 -13.61
C GLN A 125 11.70 15.81 -14.05
N GLY A 126 11.38 16.68 -13.10
CA GLY A 126 10.79 17.99 -13.38
C GLY A 126 11.72 18.94 -14.14
N LEU A 127 13.03 18.89 -13.88
CA LEU A 127 14.03 19.66 -14.63
C LEU A 127 14.36 19.05 -16.01
N GLY A 128 14.33 17.72 -16.12
CA GLY A 128 14.66 17.01 -17.36
C GLY A 128 13.56 17.08 -18.45
N GLY A 129 12.32 17.41 -18.08
CA GLY A 129 11.21 17.58 -19.03
C GLY A 129 11.16 18.95 -19.74
N PHE A 130 12.12 19.84 -19.48
CA PHE A 130 12.18 21.21 -20.03
C PHE A 130 13.26 21.41 -21.11
N PHE A 131 13.95 20.34 -21.55
CA PHE A 131 14.90 20.35 -22.68
C PHE A 131 14.61 19.22 -23.68
#